data_AF-A0A5S4EL75-F1
#
_entry.id   AF-A0A5S4EL75-F1
#
_cell.length_a   1.000
_cell.length_b   1.000
_cell.length_c   1.000
_cell.angle_alpha   90.00
_cell.angle_beta   90.00
_cell.angle_gamma   90.00
#
_symmetry.space_group_name_H-M   'P 1'
#
loop_
_entity.id
_entity.type
_entity.pdbx_description
1 polymer ?
#
loop_
_entity_poly.entity_id
_entity_poly.type
_entity_poly.pdbx_seq_one_letter_code
_entity_poly.pdbx_strand_id
1 'polypeptide(L)'
;MTTLALSTLSPVHIGCGEVYEPSGFVIHEDLLHVLDPADLAESLSDSERKRLAAMADQRDPIGAIQRFFRDGAARFAELATQQVAVAGELAREYATKAGRPTQRDPGGEATYNSFQFARTAFRPFDGTPYLPGSSLKGSIRTAWLHHLNADSPLTPAEEKDKKGAARSLEQRLLGYTAGKFENDPFRHLALADAHPEEDSTPPPTRVLYAISKKKRPPRDDERPSPELKVFLETIPEALPASFLGELRFGPGATIRWEALCDACNGFYRPQLEAELQHPVLGALLDRDWARLISRLLGEELGELIQARQGFLLRVGHHSGAESVTLGGLRSIKILGPRVNGRQTFDFRPNTTEKRYASLTRAGDSGLLPFGWIWVDACDDRHRHLSDAVQQQLGARSRLLREAHQDRLLRLREEQAQRAEAAANLAREKQARAAAECAEAAAEQERQRGLASMTANQRRIEAFKSDFAARAEQLRGKLVNANGEDHAKAKALAGDAAAWPQAERQAAADAIEHWLPKVVRVDLKDERKKLKLSVLRAS
;
A
#
# COMPACT_ATOMS: atom_id res chain seq x y z
N MET A 1 -7.58 29.37 -15.55
CA MET A 1 -7.10 28.11 -14.97
C MET A 1 -5.84 28.45 -14.22
N THR A 2 -5.76 28.11 -12.95
CA THR A 2 -4.63 28.47 -12.09
C THR A 2 -4.05 27.20 -11.51
N THR A 3 -2.83 26.86 -11.93
CA THR A 3 -2.05 25.76 -11.34
C THR A 3 -1.60 26.17 -9.95
N LEU A 4 -1.71 25.25 -9.00
CA LEU A 4 -1.33 25.46 -7.61
C LEU A 4 -0.16 24.55 -7.25
N ALA A 5 0.90 25.09 -6.67
CA ALA A 5 1.93 24.31 -5.99
C ALA A 5 1.71 24.38 -4.48
N LEU A 6 1.61 23.25 -3.81
CA LEU A 6 1.30 23.17 -2.39
C LEU A 6 2.51 22.69 -1.61
N SER A 7 2.93 23.48 -0.63
CA SER A 7 4.01 23.14 0.29
C SER A 7 3.45 22.87 1.69
N THR A 8 3.92 21.82 2.35
CA THR A 8 3.57 21.62 3.77
C THR A 8 4.44 22.51 4.63
N LEU A 9 3.82 23.29 5.51
CA LEU A 9 4.54 24.07 6.52
C LEU A 9 4.65 23.28 7.82
N SER A 10 3.64 22.47 8.15
CA SER A 10 3.62 21.59 9.32
C SER A 10 3.04 20.22 8.97
N PRO A 11 3.08 19.21 9.87
CA PRO A 11 2.58 17.87 9.53
C PRO A 11 1.10 17.88 9.19
N VAL A 12 0.72 17.21 8.10
CA VAL A 12 -0.65 17.13 7.61
C VAL A 12 -1.16 15.70 7.71
N HIS A 13 -2.34 15.51 8.30
CA HIS A 13 -3.08 14.24 8.26
C HIS A 13 -4.49 14.51 7.77
N ILE A 14 -4.86 13.92 6.63
CA ILE A 14 -6.23 13.97 6.12
C ILE A 14 -6.81 12.57 6.27
N GLY A 15 -7.67 12.37 7.27
CA GLY A 15 -8.21 11.04 7.58
C GLY A 15 -9.04 10.49 6.43
N CYS A 16 -8.73 9.26 6.03
CA CYS A 16 -9.47 8.49 5.02
C CYS A 16 -10.37 7.40 5.61
N GLY A 17 -10.34 7.21 6.94
CA GLY A 17 -11.07 6.15 7.63
C GLY A 17 -10.33 4.81 7.69
N GLU A 18 -9.22 4.67 6.96
CA GLU A 18 -8.38 3.48 7.01
C GLU A 18 -7.30 3.57 8.10
N VAL A 19 -6.87 2.41 8.58
CA VAL A 19 -5.79 2.24 9.55
C VAL A 19 -4.83 1.16 9.05
N TYR A 20 -3.55 1.25 9.41
CA TYR A 20 -2.68 0.08 9.35
C TYR A 20 -3.13 -0.88 10.46
N GLU A 21 -3.69 -2.01 10.06
CA GLU A 21 -4.14 -3.04 10.98
C GLU A 21 -2.95 -3.85 11.51
N PRO A 22 -2.96 -4.32 12.78
CA PRO A 22 -1.81 -5.01 13.38
C PRO A 22 -1.33 -6.29 12.68
N SER A 23 -2.16 -6.90 11.85
CA SER A 23 -1.82 -8.06 11.01
C SER A 23 -1.31 -7.69 9.61
N GLY A 24 -1.44 -6.42 9.22
CA GLY A 24 -1.05 -5.91 7.90
C GLY A 24 0.28 -5.16 7.89
N PHE A 25 1.03 -5.17 8.99
CA PHE A 25 2.36 -4.56 9.04
C PHE A 25 3.28 -5.21 10.06
N VAL A 26 4.58 -4.97 9.90
CA VAL A 26 5.59 -5.13 10.96
C VAL A 26 6.41 -3.86 11.12
N ILE A 27 6.96 -3.62 12.32
CA ILE A 27 7.90 -2.52 12.55
C ILE A 27 9.30 -3.10 12.73
N HIS A 28 10.22 -2.70 11.87
CA HIS A 28 11.63 -3.10 11.88
C HIS A 28 12.50 -1.92 11.44
N GLU A 29 13.58 -1.65 12.17
CA GLU A 29 14.51 -0.53 11.94
C GLU A 29 13.82 0.85 11.84
N ASP A 30 12.91 1.16 12.78
CA ASP A 30 12.12 2.40 12.81
C ASP A 30 11.26 2.64 11.55
N LEU A 31 10.99 1.59 10.78
CA LEU A 31 10.10 1.59 9.62
C LEU A 31 8.91 0.67 9.85
N LEU A 32 7.72 1.12 9.45
CA LEU A 32 6.53 0.31 9.29
C LEU A 32 6.55 -0.27 7.88
N HIS A 33 6.61 -1.58 7.79
CA HIS A 33 6.61 -2.36 6.55
C HIS A 33 5.21 -2.92 6.33
N VAL A 34 4.54 -2.45 5.28
CA VAL A 34 3.18 -2.88 4.92
C VAL A 34 3.26 -4.24 4.24
N LEU A 35 2.45 -5.19 4.71
CA LEU A 35 2.42 -6.55 4.22
C LEU A 35 1.19 -6.74 3.33
N ASP A 36 1.40 -7.28 2.13
CA ASP A 36 0.30 -7.78 1.32
C ASP A 36 -0.17 -9.15 1.83
N PRO A 37 -1.48 -9.37 2.02
CA PRO A 37 -1.99 -10.64 2.51
C PRO A 37 -1.65 -11.85 1.62
N ALA A 38 -1.55 -11.68 0.30
CA ALA A 38 -1.20 -12.76 -0.62
C ALA A 38 0.29 -13.11 -0.51
N ASP A 39 1.18 -12.11 -0.54
CA ASP A 39 2.62 -12.32 -0.35
C ASP A 39 2.92 -12.94 1.02
N LEU A 40 2.26 -12.44 2.06
CA LEU A 40 2.37 -12.99 3.40
C LEU A 40 1.90 -14.45 3.42
N ALA A 41 0.76 -14.75 2.82
CA ALA A 41 0.27 -16.13 2.75
C ALA A 41 1.34 -17.01 2.11
N GLU A 42 1.81 -16.70 0.89
CA GLU A 42 2.81 -17.48 0.17
C GLU A 42 4.11 -17.70 0.95
N SER A 43 4.55 -16.72 1.76
CA SER A 43 5.75 -16.83 2.59
C SER A 43 5.63 -17.79 3.77
N LEU A 44 4.41 -18.11 4.22
CA LEU A 44 4.16 -18.92 5.41
C LEU A 44 4.15 -20.41 5.06
N SER A 45 4.93 -21.19 5.81
CA SER A 45 4.89 -22.65 5.75
C SER A 45 3.55 -23.22 6.26
N ASP A 46 3.22 -24.46 5.89
CA ASP A 46 2.00 -25.14 6.35
C ASP A 46 1.91 -25.22 7.88
N SER A 47 3.05 -25.39 8.56
CA SER A 47 3.11 -25.43 10.03
C SER A 47 2.82 -24.06 10.65
N GLU A 48 3.34 -22.98 10.07
CA GLU A 48 3.09 -21.61 10.51
C GLU A 48 1.65 -21.19 10.25
N ARG A 49 1.07 -21.55 9.09
CA ARG A 49 -0.34 -21.31 8.78
C ARG A 49 -1.26 -21.99 9.81
N LYS A 50 -1.00 -23.27 10.12
CA LYS A 50 -1.72 -23.99 11.18
C LYS A 50 -1.53 -23.33 12.55
N ARG A 51 -0.33 -22.85 12.85
CA ARG A 51 -0.02 -22.16 14.11
C ARG A 51 -0.76 -20.82 14.22
N LEU A 52 -0.82 -20.03 13.15
CA LEU A 52 -1.57 -18.77 13.09
C LEU A 52 -3.06 -19.00 13.25
N ALA A 53 -3.62 -20.00 12.56
CA ALA A 53 -5.02 -20.40 12.73
C ALA A 53 -5.31 -20.79 14.18
N ALA A 54 -4.46 -21.63 14.79
CA ALA A 54 -4.61 -22.01 16.19
C ALA A 54 -4.45 -20.84 17.17
N MET A 55 -3.70 -19.78 16.82
CA MET A 55 -3.59 -18.56 17.63
C MET A 55 -4.87 -17.71 17.61
N ALA A 56 -5.61 -17.72 16.49
CA ALA A 56 -6.88 -17.02 16.37
C ALA A 56 -7.97 -17.62 17.29
N ASP A 57 -7.87 -18.92 17.58
CA ASP A 57 -8.80 -19.65 18.45
C ASP A 57 -8.44 -19.59 19.96
N GLN A 58 -7.37 -18.88 20.33
CA GLN A 58 -6.95 -18.75 21.73
C GLN A 58 -7.80 -17.74 22.50
N ARG A 59 -7.72 -17.80 23.85
CA ARG A 59 -8.38 -16.84 24.76
C ARG A 59 -7.95 -15.39 24.51
N ASP A 60 -6.69 -15.16 24.12
CA ASP A 60 -6.10 -13.84 23.89
C ASP A 60 -5.51 -13.71 22.46
N PRO A 61 -6.34 -13.74 21.40
CA PRO A 61 -5.87 -13.93 20.02
C PRO A 61 -5.08 -12.72 19.49
N ILE A 62 -5.53 -11.50 19.78
CA ILE A 62 -4.84 -10.25 19.41
C ILE A 62 -3.39 -10.26 19.92
N GLY A 63 -3.21 -10.65 21.17
CA GLY A 63 -1.90 -10.70 21.80
C GLY A 63 -0.97 -11.70 21.11
N ALA A 64 -1.48 -12.89 20.78
CA ALA A 64 -0.71 -13.93 20.10
C ALA A 64 -0.30 -13.53 18.69
N ILE A 65 -1.24 -12.98 17.90
CA ILE A 65 -1.00 -12.52 16.53
C ILE A 65 0.06 -11.40 16.50
N GLN A 66 -0.08 -10.37 17.36
CA GLN A 66 0.89 -9.28 17.44
C GLN A 66 2.29 -9.78 17.81
N ARG A 67 2.42 -10.75 18.73
CA ARG A 67 3.73 -11.35 19.06
C ARG A 67 4.33 -12.09 17.87
N PHE A 68 3.53 -12.88 17.15
CA PHE A 68 4.00 -13.61 15.97
C PHE A 68 4.63 -12.68 14.92
N PHE A 69 3.93 -11.61 14.56
CA PHE A 69 4.44 -10.64 13.58
C PHE A 69 5.64 -9.85 14.11
N ARG A 70 5.60 -9.41 15.38
CA ARG A 70 6.72 -8.70 16.00
C ARG A 70 7.98 -9.56 16.06
N ASP A 71 7.86 -10.81 16.49
CA ASP A 71 9.03 -11.68 16.69
C ASP A 71 9.65 -12.10 15.35
N GLY A 72 8.85 -12.13 14.27
CA GLY A 72 9.30 -12.35 12.88
C GLY A 72 9.57 -11.07 12.07
N ALA A 73 9.65 -9.89 12.71
CA ALA A 73 9.61 -8.60 12.00
C ALA A 73 10.69 -8.43 10.92
N ALA A 74 11.92 -8.90 11.17
CA ALA A 74 13.01 -8.81 10.19
C ALA A 74 12.68 -9.61 8.91
N ARG A 75 12.21 -10.86 9.06
CA ARG A 75 11.82 -11.71 7.92
C ARG A 75 10.64 -11.11 7.15
N PHE A 76 9.61 -10.64 7.86
CA PHE A 76 8.42 -10.09 7.21
C PHE A 76 8.67 -8.73 6.57
N ALA A 77 9.64 -7.95 7.05
CA ALA A 77 10.03 -6.68 6.44
C ALA A 77 10.53 -6.87 4.99
N GLU A 78 11.15 -8.01 4.67
CA GLU A 78 11.56 -8.36 3.30
C GLU A 78 10.38 -8.50 2.33
N LEU A 79 9.17 -8.72 2.86
CA LEU A 79 7.94 -8.84 2.07
C LEU A 79 7.26 -7.49 1.82
N ALA A 80 7.82 -6.38 2.31
CA ALA A 80 7.18 -5.08 2.27
C ALA A 80 6.73 -4.70 0.85
N THR A 81 5.48 -4.24 0.73
CA THR A 81 5.00 -3.53 -0.47
C THR A 81 5.24 -2.04 -0.36
N GLN A 82 5.22 -1.51 0.86
CA GLN A 82 5.41 -0.10 1.20
C GLN A 82 6.14 0.05 2.53
N GLN A 83 6.86 1.16 2.68
CA GLN A 83 7.60 1.49 3.90
C GLN A 83 7.27 2.92 4.36
N VAL A 84 6.88 3.05 5.63
CA VAL A 84 6.55 4.33 6.26
C VAL A 84 7.47 4.57 7.45
N ALA A 85 8.03 5.78 7.57
CA ALA A 85 8.88 6.12 8.70
C ALA A 85 8.06 6.13 10.00
N VAL A 86 8.61 5.60 11.10
CA VAL A 86 7.98 5.63 12.42
C VAL A 86 8.84 6.47 13.37
N ALA A 87 8.22 7.27 14.22
CA ALA A 87 8.94 7.94 15.30
C ALA A 87 9.69 6.90 16.16
N GLY A 88 11.00 7.07 16.37
CA GLY A 88 11.83 6.04 17.02
C GLY A 88 11.36 5.62 18.42
N GLU A 89 10.81 6.55 19.21
CA GLU A 89 10.22 6.17 20.51
C GLU A 89 8.95 5.32 20.35
N LEU A 90 8.16 5.57 19.30
CA LEU A 90 6.98 4.77 18.96
C LEU A 90 7.35 3.37 18.48
N ALA A 91 8.40 3.25 17.68
CA ALA A 91 8.93 1.95 17.26
C ALA A 91 9.42 1.11 18.46
N ARG A 92 10.13 1.73 19.42
CA ARG A 92 10.54 1.09 20.68
C ARG A 92 9.35 0.71 21.57
N GLU A 93 8.35 1.58 21.64
CA GLU A 93 7.11 1.31 22.35
C GLU A 93 6.36 0.11 21.76
N TYR A 94 6.28 0.03 20.43
CA TYR A 94 5.72 -1.12 19.71
C TYR A 94 6.49 -2.40 20.02
N ALA A 95 7.82 -2.40 19.86
CA ALA A 95 8.66 -3.58 20.14
C ALA A 95 8.47 -4.09 21.57
N THR A 96 8.32 -3.18 22.54
CA THR A 96 8.16 -3.55 23.95
C THR A 96 6.75 -4.03 24.29
N LYS A 97 5.71 -3.40 23.73
CA LYS A 97 4.32 -3.60 24.19
C LYS A 97 3.43 -4.39 23.25
N ALA A 98 3.75 -4.48 21.95
CA ALA A 98 2.93 -5.23 21.00
C ALA A 98 2.78 -6.68 21.48
N GLY A 99 1.54 -7.15 21.58
CA GLY A 99 1.24 -8.47 22.08
C GLY A 99 1.47 -8.68 23.58
N ARG A 100 1.61 -7.61 24.38
CA ARG A 100 1.58 -7.67 25.85
C ARG A 100 0.32 -6.98 26.38
N PRO A 101 -0.38 -7.56 27.37
CA PRO A 101 -1.57 -6.95 27.93
C PRO A 101 -1.20 -5.65 28.67
N THR A 102 -1.94 -4.57 28.42
CA THR A 102 -1.79 -3.29 29.13
C THR A 102 -2.50 -3.31 30.48
N GLN A 103 -3.62 -4.03 30.56
CA GLN A 103 -4.38 -4.23 31.80
C GLN A 103 -5.06 -5.60 31.73
N ARG A 104 -5.30 -6.20 32.89
CA ARG A 104 -6.21 -7.35 33.03
C ARG A 104 -7.38 -6.95 33.92
N ASP A 105 -8.59 -7.20 33.44
CA ASP A 105 -9.79 -6.96 34.21
C ASP A 105 -9.94 -8.01 35.33
N PRO A 106 -10.79 -7.78 36.36
CA PRO A 106 -11.01 -8.73 37.44
C PRO A 106 -11.47 -10.12 36.96
N GLY A 107 -12.11 -10.21 35.79
CA GLY A 107 -12.49 -11.46 35.11
C GLY A 107 -11.35 -12.16 34.34
N GLY A 108 -10.15 -11.59 34.33
CA GLY A 108 -8.96 -12.13 33.69
C GLY A 108 -8.80 -11.80 32.20
N GLU A 109 -9.76 -11.09 31.60
CA GLU A 109 -9.66 -10.60 30.22
C GLU A 109 -8.54 -9.56 30.07
N ALA A 110 -7.71 -9.74 29.06
CA ALA A 110 -6.59 -8.87 28.77
C ALA A 110 -6.98 -7.76 27.79
N THR A 111 -6.78 -6.51 28.19
CA THR A 111 -6.81 -5.37 27.27
C THR A 111 -5.44 -5.22 26.63
N TYR A 112 -5.40 -5.07 25.30
CA TYR A 112 -4.18 -4.86 24.52
C TYR A 112 -4.18 -3.46 23.91
N ASN A 113 -2.99 -2.90 23.71
CA ASN A 113 -2.87 -1.76 22.81
C ASN A 113 -3.02 -2.26 21.37
N SER A 114 -4.06 -1.80 20.68
CA SER A 114 -4.32 -2.22 19.31
C SER A 114 -3.26 -1.72 18.33
N PHE A 115 -2.49 -0.66 18.65
CA PHE A 115 -1.51 -0.07 17.72
C PHE A 115 -2.09 0.22 16.33
N GLN A 116 -3.34 0.65 16.28
CA GLN A 116 -3.95 1.11 15.04
C GLN A 116 -3.34 2.47 14.67
N PHE A 117 -2.66 2.50 13.52
CA PHE A 117 -2.08 3.71 12.96
C PHE A 117 -3.03 4.27 11.91
N ALA A 118 -3.66 5.43 12.17
CA ALA A 118 -4.59 5.99 11.20
C ALA A 118 -3.84 6.50 9.97
N ARG A 119 -4.30 6.10 8.78
CA ARG A 119 -3.67 6.46 7.50
C ARG A 119 -4.13 7.83 7.03
N THR A 120 -3.21 8.59 6.46
CA THR A 120 -3.58 9.82 5.74
C THR A 120 -4.13 9.46 4.36
N ALA A 121 -4.87 10.37 3.71
CA ALA A 121 -5.39 10.16 2.36
C ALA A 121 -4.27 9.77 1.38
N PHE A 122 -4.47 8.65 0.69
CA PHE A 122 -3.49 8.01 -0.17
C PHE A 122 -4.16 7.46 -1.43
N ARG A 123 -3.38 7.28 -2.51
CA ARG A 123 -3.82 6.64 -3.74
C ARG A 123 -3.82 5.12 -3.57
N PRO A 124 -4.95 4.41 -3.80
CA PRO A 124 -5.02 2.98 -3.53
C PRO A 124 -4.04 2.10 -4.31
N PHE A 125 -3.63 2.52 -5.51
CA PHE A 125 -2.82 1.70 -6.40
C PHE A 125 -1.31 1.75 -6.11
N ASP A 126 -0.82 2.79 -5.43
CA ASP A 126 0.63 2.94 -5.13
C ASP A 126 0.94 3.44 -3.71
N GLY A 127 -0.07 3.76 -2.89
CA GLY A 127 0.09 4.27 -1.53
C GLY A 127 0.55 5.71 -1.42
N THR A 128 0.74 6.41 -2.54
CA THR A 128 1.24 7.78 -2.53
C THR A 128 0.23 8.71 -1.85
N PRO A 129 0.62 9.54 -0.87
CA PRO A 129 -0.30 10.46 -0.24
C PRO A 129 -0.78 11.52 -1.24
N TYR A 130 -1.97 12.05 -1.03
CA TYR A 130 -2.50 13.18 -1.80
C TYR A 130 -3.32 14.11 -0.90
N LEU A 131 -3.61 15.33 -1.37
CA LEU A 131 -4.47 16.27 -0.67
C LEU A 131 -5.82 16.37 -1.39
N PRO A 132 -6.91 15.83 -0.82
CA PRO A 132 -8.24 15.94 -1.42
C PRO A 132 -8.67 17.40 -1.62
N GLY A 133 -9.17 17.72 -2.81
CA GLY A 133 -9.71 19.03 -3.18
C GLY A 133 -10.89 19.41 -2.30
N SER A 134 -11.67 18.44 -1.81
CA SER A 134 -12.73 18.67 -0.82
C SER A 134 -12.21 19.23 0.51
N SER A 135 -11.05 18.74 0.99
CA SER A 135 -10.42 19.22 2.22
C SER A 135 -9.88 20.63 2.05
N LEU A 136 -9.19 20.89 0.93
CA LEU A 136 -8.69 22.22 0.58
C LEU A 136 -9.86 23.23 0.42
N LYS A 137 -10.92 22.83 -0.30
CA LYS A 137 -12.10 23.65 -0.55
C LYS A 137 -12.89 23.94 0.73
N GLY A 138 -12.94 23.00 1.68
CA GLY A 138 -13.54 23.20 3.00
C GLY A 138 -12.83 24.29 3.82
N SER A 139 -11.49 24.28 3.81
CA SER A 139 -10.70 25.33 4.47
C SER A 139 -10.87 26.70 3.79
N ILE A 140 -10.83 26.75 2.46
CA ILE A 140 -11.11 27.97 1.70
C ILE A 140 -12.52 28.50 2.01
N ARG A 141 -13.52 27.62 2.02
CA ARG A 141 -14.92 27.99 2.33
C ARG A 141 -15.05 28.56 3.73
N THR A 142 -14.37 27.99 4.72
CA THR A 142 -14.38 28.50 6.10
C THR A 142 -13.82 29.92 6.16
N ALA A 143 -12.66 30.16 5.54
CA ALA A 143 -12.06 31.49 5.49
C ALA A 143 -12.93 32.50 4.72
N TRP A 144 -13.54 32.07 3.62
CA TRP A 144 -14.45 32.90 2.84
C TRP A 144 -15.71 33.30 3.61
N LEU A 145 -16.34 32.34 4.30
CA LEU A 145 -17.49 32.60 5.17
C LEU A 145 -17.12 33.57 6.30
N HIS A 146 -15.94 33.41 6.90
CA HIS A 146 -15.43 34.34 7.89
C HIS A 146 -15.29 35.76 7.33
N HIS A 147 -14.68 35.88 6.14
CA HIS A 147 -14.49 37.15 5.45
C HIS A 147 -15.82 37.83 5.14
N LEU A 148 -16.82 37.09 4.64
CA LEU A 148 -18.16 37.62 4.37
C LEU A 148 -18.92 38.01 5.63
N ASN A 149 -18.73 37.29 6.74
CA ASN A 149 -19.43 37.58 7.98
C ASN A 149 -18.96 38.90 8.62
N ALA A 150 -17.69 39.25 8.45
CA ALA A 150 -17.09 40.49 8.98
C ALA A 150 -17.45 40.73 10.46
N ASP A 151 -17.30 39.69 11.29
CA ASP A 151 -17.61 39.68 12.73
C ASP A 151 -19.07 40.05 13.10
N SER A 152 -19.99 39.98 12.15
CA SER A 152 -21.42 40.20 12.41
C SER A 152 -21.98 39.12 13.35
N PRO A 153 -22.83 39.49 14.33
CA PRO A 153 -23.51 38.52 15.19
C PRO A 153 -24.54 37.70 14.40
N LEU A 154 -25.04 36.64 15.03
CA LEU A 154 -26.22 35.93 14.54
C LEU A 154 -27.43 36.87 14.55
N THR A 155 -28.32 36.69 13.59
CA THR A 155 -29.62 37.37 13.59
C THR A 155 -30.53 36.77 14.68
N PRO A 156 -31.54 37.51 15.17
CA PRO A 156 -32.46 36.99 16.18
C PRO A 156 -33.19 35.70 15.78
N ALA A 157 -33.39 35.48 14.47
CA ALA A 157 -33.97 34.25 13.95
C ALA A 157 -32.98 33.07 14.06
N GLU A 158 -31.72 33.29 13.72
CA GLU A 158 -30.64 32.30 13.83
C GLU A 158 -30.36 31.94 15.30
N GLU A 159 -30.40 32.90 16.22
CA GLU A 159 -30.21 32.64 17.66
C GLU A 159 -31.32 31.78 18.27
N LYS A 160 -32.56 31.95 17.79
CA LYS A 160 -33.73 31.16 18.24
C LYS A 160 -33.64 29.71 17.76
N ASP A 161 -33.21 29.46 16.53
CA ASP A 161 -33.01 28.12 16.00
C ASP A 161 -31.54 27.67 16.14
N LYS A 162 -31.14 27.31 17.37
CA LYS A 162 -29.78 26.84 17.66
C LYS A 162 -29.34 25.64 16.81
N LYS A 163 -30.28 24.81 16.32
CA LYS A 163 -29.95 23.62 15.51
C LYS A 163 -29.74 23.98 14.04
N GLY A 164 -30.50 24.94 13.51
CA GLY A 164 -30.40 25.41 12.13
C GLY A 164 -29.47 26.61 11.94
N ALA A 165 -29.03 27.29 13.01
CA ALA A 165 -28.26 28.54 12.97
C ALA A 165 -27.08 28.52 12.00
N ALA A 166 -26.25 27.47 12.05
CA ALA A 166 -25.09 27.35 11.17
C ALA A 166 -25.49 27.27 9.69
N ARG A 167 -26.54 26.49 9.38
CA ARG A 167 -27.06 26.32 8.02
C ARG A 167 -27.71 27.60 7.50
N SER A 168 -28.41 28.33 8.37
CA SER A 168 -29.06 29.62 8.04
C SER A 168 -28.03 30.72 7.80
N LEU A 169 -27.00 30.78 8.66
CA LEU A 169 -25.87 31.70 8.51
C LEU A 169 -25.15 31.47 7.18
N GLU A 170 -24.83 30.22 6.86
CA GLU A 170 -24.16 29.87 5.61
C GLU A 170 -24.99 30.26 4.37
N GLN A 171 -26.30 29.99 4.39
CA GLN A 171 -27.23 30.41 3.34
C GLN A 171 -27.29 31.93 3.18
N ARG A 172 -27.35 32.67 4.29
CA ARG A 172 -27.37 34.13 4.29
C ARG A 172 -26.08 34.72 3.73
N LEU A 173 -24.93 34.23 4.18
CA LEU A 173 -23.63 34.74 3.74
C LEU A 173 -23.38 34.45 2.26
N LEU A 174 -23.72 33.25 1.79
CA LEU A 174 -23.47 32.83 0.42
C LEU A 174 -24.62 33.14 -0.55
N GLY A 175 -25.74 33.65 -0.06
CA GLY A 175 -26.87 34.07 -0.89
C GLY A 175 -27.62 32.93 -1.58
N TYR A 176 -27.62 31.72 -1.02
CA TYR A 176 -28.35 30.57 -1.58
C TYR A 176 -29.41 30.04 -0.61
N THR A 177 -30.35 29.24 -1.12
CA THR A 177 -31.40 28.60 -0.34
C THR A 177 -31.14 27.11 -0.21
N ALA A 178 -31.45 26.53 0.94
CA ALA A 178 -31.49 25.09 1.16
C ALA A 178 -32.19 24.33 0.01
N GLY A 179 -31.50 23.36 -0.59
CA GLY A 179 -32.03 22.58 -1.72
C GLY A 179 -31.87 23.24 -3.09
N LYS A 180 -31.44 24.51 -3.15
CA LYS A 180 -31.03 25.23 -4.36
C LYS A 180 -29.52 25.46 -4.39
N PHE A 181 -28.75 24.37 -4.28
CA PHE A 181 -27.29 24.40 -4.26
C PHE A 181 -26.70 24.92 -5.58
N GLU A 182 -27.50 24.97 -6.64
CA GLU A 182 -27.16 25.62 -7.89
C GLU A 182 -26.78 27.10 -7.74
N ASN A 183 -27.28 27.76 -6.69
CA ASN A 183 -27.03 29.17 -6.40
C ASN A 183 -25.83 29.39 -5.48
N ASP A 184 -25.16 28.33 -5.00
CA ASP A 184 -23.96 28.47 -4.17
C ASP A 184 -22.79 28.96 -5.04
N PRO A 185 -22.14 30.11 -4.70
CA PRO A 185 -21.02 30.63 -5.49
C PRO A 185 -19.83 29.65 -5.58
N PHE A 186 -19.65 28.74 -4.61
CA PHE A 186 -18.63 27.70 -4.66
C PHE A 186 -18.91 26.62 -5.72
N ARG A 187 -20.09 26.59 -6.33
CA ARG A 187 -20.36 25.74 -7.51
C ARG A 187 -19.49 26.14 -8.70
N HIS A 188 -19.17 27.43 -8.83
CA HIS A 188 -18.32 27.98 -9.88
C HIS A 188 -16.83 27.92 -9.53
N LEU A 189 -16.47 27.35 -8.37
CA LEU A 189 -15.09 27.16 -7.94
C LEU A 189 -14.77 25.66 -7.92
N ALA A 190 -14.12 25.17 -8.97
CA ALA A 190 -13.67 23.79 -9.04
C ALA A 190 -12.22 23.71 -8.54
N LEU A 191 -11.98 22.82 -7.57
CA LEU A 191 -10.66 22.55 -7.02
C LEU A 191 -10.40 21.06 -7.16
N ALA A 192 -9.36 20.72 -7.92
CA ALA A 192 -8.94 19.33 -8.11
C ALA A 192 -8.25 18.79 -6.86
N ASP A 193 -8.21 17.46 -6.74
CA ASP A 193 -7.31 16.79 -5.79
C ASP A 193 -5.86 17.14 -6.15
N ALA A 194 -5.05 17.47 -5.15
CA ALA A 194 -3.65 17.80 -5.36
C ALA A 194 -2.78 16.55 -5.18
N HIS A 195 -2.02 16.23 -6.21
CA HIS A 195 -1.18 15.03 -6.28
C HIS A 195 0.29 15.42 -6.43
N PRO A 196 1.23 14.57 -5.98
CA PRO A 196 2.63 14.72 -6.36
C PRO A 196 2.79 14.62 -7.89
N GLU A 197 3.84 15.22 -8.40
CA GLU A 197 4.20 15.11 -9.82
C GLU A 197 4.54 13.64 -10.18
N GLU A 198 4.00 13.13 -11.29
CA GLU A 198 4.01 11.69 -11.62
C GLU A 198 5.42 11.08 -11.71
N ASP A 199 6.37 11.82 -12.29
CA ASP A 199 7.75 11.36 -12.51
C ASP A 199 8.71 11.77 -11.38
N SER A 200 8.18 12.29 -10.27
CA SER A 200 8.96 12.73 -9.13
C SER A 200 9.00 11.69 -8.01
N THR A 201 9.99 11.79 -7.11
CA THR A 201 9.97 11.03 -5.87
C THR A 201 8.75 11.46 -5.05
N PRO A 202 7.80 10.55 -4.73
CA PRO A 202 6.63 10.92 -3.97
C PRO A 202 7.02 11.46 -2.59
N PRO A 203 6.20 12.32 -1.98
CA PRO A 203 6.51 12.87 -0.66
C PRO A 203 6.46 11.76 0.40
N PRO A 204 7.39 11.78 1.36
CA PRO A 204 7.41 10.81 2.44
C PRO A 204 6.16 10.94 3.32
N THR A 205 5.78 9.84 3.97
CA THR A 205 4.89 9.86 5.13
C THR A 205 5.63 9.39 6.38
N ARG A 206 5.10 9.78 7.55
CA ARG A 206 5.65 9.41 8.86
C ARG A 206 4.55 9.17 9.88
N VAL A 207 4.61 8.04 10.56
CA VAL A 207 3.78 7.69 11.72
C VAL A 207 4.37 8.30 12.98
N LEU A 208 3.55 9.05 13.72
CA LEU A 208 3.96 9.78 14.92
C LEU A 208 2.83 9.87 15.96
N TYR A 209 3.14 10.46 17.13
CA TYR A 209 2.18 10.68 18.19
C TYR A 209 1.37 11.96 17.95
N ALA A 210 0.05 11.88 18.07
CA ALA A 210 -0.84 13.03 18.24
C ALA A 210 -1.20 13.20 19.72
N ILE A 211 -0.58 14.19 20.37
CA ILE A 211 -0.71 14.43 21.80
C ILE A 211 -1.52 15.69 22.09
N SER A 212 -2.30 15.72 23.17
CA SER A 212 -3.08 16.90 23.58
C SER A 212 -2.31 17.72 24.61
N LYS A 213 -2.20 19.03 24.40
CA LYS A 213 -1.61 19.97 25.35
C LYS A 213 -2.61 21.06 25.75
N LYS A 214 -2.66 21.37 27.04
CA LYS A 214 -3.50 22.43 27.61
C LYS A 214 -2.94 23.80 27.22
N LYS A 215 -3.82 24.74 26.87
CA LYS A 215 -3.47 26.14 26.55
C LYS A 215 -3.12 26.99 27.78
N ARG A 216 -3.06 26.38 28.97
CA ARG A 216 -2.74 27.04 30.24
C ARG A 216 -1.65 26.23 30.96
N PRO A 217 -0.85 26.85 31.84
CA PRO A 217 0.05 26.10 32.69
C PRO A 217 -0.71 25.08 33.56
N PRO A 218 -0.06 23.98 33.95
CA PRO A 218 -0.57 23.09 34.99
C PRO A 218 -0.86 23.87 36.27
N ARG A 219 -1.90 23.49 37.02
CA ARG A 219 -2.10 24.01 38.39
C ARG A 219 -1.29 23.16 39.37
N ASP A 220 -0.90 23.74 40.50
CA ASP A 220 -0.06 23.09 41.52
C ASP A 220 -0.67 21.79 42.08
N ASP A 221 -2.00 21.68 42.08
CA ASP A 221 -2.77 20.53 42.56
C ASP A 221 -3.22 19.57 41.44
N GLU A 222 -2.92 19.89 40.17
CA GLU A 222 -3.43 19.16 39.02
C GLU A 222 -2.53 17.99 38.67
N ARG A 223 -2.99 16.77 38.95
CA ARG A 223 -2.32 15.56 38.46
C ARG A 223 -2.26 15.58 36.93
N PRO A 224 -1.11 15.25 36.32
CA PRO A 224 -1.02 15.13 34.86
C PRO A 224 -2.07 14.14 34.39
N SER A 225 -3.02 14.63 33.59
CA SER A 225 -4.03 13.79 32.98
C SER A 225 -3.34 12.86 31.98
N PRO A 226 -3.69 11.56 31.91
CA PRO A 226 -3.12 10.68 30.91
C PRO A 226 -3.44 11.25 29.53
N GLU A 227 -2.39 11.63 28.79
CA GLU A 227 -2.56 12.17 27.45
C GLU A 227 -3.21 11.09 26.56
N LEU A 228 -4.38 11.43 25.99
CA LEU A 228 -5.06 10.60 24.99
C LEU A 228 -4.21 10.56 23.73
N LYS A 229 -3.49 9.45 23.57
CA LYS A 229 -2.58 9.20 22.44
C LYS A 229 -3.35 8.61 21.28
N VAL A 230 -3.20 9.24 20.14
CA VAL A 230 -3.61 8.70 18.85
C VAL A 230 -2.35 8.60 18.00
N PHE A 231 -2.22 7.54 17.22
CA PHE A 231 -1.11 7.40 16.29
C PHE A 231 -1.59 7.73 14.88
N LEU A 232 -0.90 8.64 14.22
CA LEU A 232 -1.28 9.13 12.89
C LEU A 232 -0.11 9.00 11.93
N GLU A 233 -0.37 8.49 10.74
CA GLU A 233 0.46 8.73 9.57
C GLU A 233 0.25 10.17 9.09
N THR A 234 1.34 10.91 8.89
CA THR A 234 1.30 12.31 8.45
C THR A 234 2.20 12.52 7.26
N ILE A 235 1.83 13.45 6.40
CA ILE A 235 2.75 14.10 5.46
C ILE A 235 3.59 15.08 6.28
N PRO A 236 4.93 14.94 6.35
CA PRO A 236 5.79 15.76 7.20
C PRO A 236 5.77 17.25 6.88
N GLU A 237 6.30 18.02 7.82
CA GLU A 237 6.54 19.46 7.73
C GLU A 237 7.61 19.84 6.70
N ALA A 238 7.54 21.08 6.23
CA ALA A 238 8.53 21.73 5.39
C ALA A 238 8.86 20.98 4.09
N LEU A 239 7.85 20.35 3.46
CA LEU A 239 8.01 19.75 2.14
C LEU A 239 7.69 20.81 1.07
N PRO A 240 8.68 21.20 0.23
CA PRO A 240 8.48 22.23 -0.78
C PRO A 240 7.71 21.67 -1.98
N ALA A 241 6.69 22.41 -2.43
CA ALA A 241 5.92 22.18 -3.66
C ALA A 241 5.60 20.70 -3.94
N SER A 242 5.25 19.94 -2.89
CA SER A 242 5.17 18.49 -2.95
C SER A 242 3.87 17.96 -3.54
N PHE A 243 2.89 18.84 -3.77
CA PHE A 243 1.66 18.52 -4.45
C PHE A 243 1.33 19.61 -5.46
N LEU A 244 0.87 19.19 -6.63
CA LEU A 244 0.32 20.03 -7.68
C LEU A 244 -1.19 19.88 -7.67
N GLY A 245 -1.89 20.99 -7.56
CA GLY A 245 -3.34 21.07 -7.62
C GLY A 245 -3.78 22.03 -8.71
N GLU A 246 -5.09 22.16 -8.87
CA GLU A 246 -5.65 23.05 -9.87
C GLU A 246 -6.93 23.71 -9.38
N LEU A 247 -6.99 25.03 -9.55
CA LEU A 247 -8.18 25.83 -9.29
C LEU A 247 -8.73 26.41 -10.59
N ARG A 248 -10.02 26.13 -10.85
CA ARG A 248 -10.77 26.66 -12.00
C ARG A 248 -11.94 27.49 -11.52
N PHE A 249 -12.03 28.71 -12.05
CA PHE A 249 -13.20 29.57 -11.96
C PHE A 249 -14.08 29.32 -13.19
N GLY A 250 -15.30 28.84 -12.97
CA GLY A 250 -16.28 28.59 -14.02
C GLY A 250 -16.94 29.88 -14.52
N PRO A 251 -17.74 29.80 -15.61
CA PRO A 251 -18.53 30.93 -16.09
C PRO A 251 -19.45 31.46 -14.98
N GLY A 252 -19.46 32.78 -14.78
CA GLY A 252 -20.27 33.42 -13.73
C GLY A 252 -19.68 33.38 -12.32
N ALA A 253 -18.42 32.94 -12.15
CA ALA A 253 -17.76 32.98 -10.85
C ALA A 253 -17.70 34.42 -10.29
N THR A 254 -18.29 34.61 -9.12
CA THR A 254 -18.26 35.89 -8.37
C THR A 254 -17.03 35.99 -7.47
N ILE A 255 -16.50 34.84 -7.04
CA ILE A 255 -15.29 34.73 -6.24
C ILE A 255 -14.09 34.84 -7.17
N ARG A 256 -13.18 35.80 -6.89
CA ARG A 256 -11.94 36.01 -7.64
C ARG A 256 -10.73 35.55 -6.85
N TRP A 257 -9.63 35.25 -7.54
CA TRP A 257 -8.37 34.82 -6.94
C TRP A 257 -7.88 35.78 -5.85
N GLU A 258 -7.87 37.08 -6.12
CA GLU A 258 -7.38 38.10 -5.19
C GLU A 258 -8.20 38.13 -3.90
N ALA A 259 -9.52 37.99 -4.03
CA ALA A 259 -10.42 37.96 -2.89
C ALA A 259 -10.25 36.67 -2.07
N LEU A 260 -9.94 35.53 -2.71
CA LEU A 260 -9.58 34.30 -2.00
C LEU A 260 -8.28 34.46 -1.22
N CYS A 261 -7.25 35.07 -1.82
CA CYS A 261 -6.00 35.36 -1.13
C CYS A 261 -6.24 36.22 0.12
N ASP A 262 -7.01 37.30 -0.03
CA ASP A 262 -7.32 38.21 1.08
C ASP A 262 -8.14 37.51 2.18
N ALA A 263 -9.16 36.72 1.81
CA ALA A 263 -9.99 35.98 2.77
C ALA A 263 -9.20 34.90 3.52
N CYS A 264 -8.45 34.06 2.79
CA CYS A 264 -7.64 32.99 3.38
C CYS A 264 -6.55 33.54 4.28
N ASN A 265 -5.74 34.50 3.81
CA ASN A 265 -4.66 35.06 4.61
C ASN A 265 -5.19 35.88 5.79
N GLY A 266 -6.29 36.62 5.63
CA GLY A 266 -6.94 37.36 6.72
C GLY A 266 -7.48 36.46 7.83
N PHE A 267 -7.88 35.22 7.50
CA PHE A 267 -8.33 34.25 8.49
C PHE A 267 -7.19 33.44 9.10
N TYR A 268 -6.27 32.94 8.28
CA TYR A 268 -5.29 31.92 8.68
C TYR A 268 -3.97 32.50 9.20
N ARG A 269 -3.48 33.63 8.64
CA ARG A 269 -2.20 34.22 9.10
C ARG A 269 -2.23 34.62 10.58
N PRO A 270 -3.26 35.36 11.09
CA PRO A 270 -3.30 35.73 12.50
C PRO A 270 -3.35 34.51 13.43
N GLN A 271 -3.98 33.41 13.00
CA GLN A 271 -4.02 32.17 13.78
C GLN A 271 -2.63 31.51 13.87
N LEU A 272 -1.88 31.45 12.76
CA LEU A 272 -0.51 30.91 12.77
C LEU A 272 0.42 31.76 13.64
N GLU A 273 0.36 33.08 13.51
CA GLU A 273 1.14 34.01 14.33
C GLU A 273 0.81 33.88 15.82
N ALA A 274 -0.49 33.78 16.17
CA ALA A 274 -0.93 33.56 17.54
C ALA A 274 -0.48 32.20 18.11
N GLU A 275 -0.32 31.17 17.27
CA GLU A 275 0.21 29.88 17.68
C GLU A 275 1.71 29.95 17.99
N LEU A 276 2.48 30.61 17.11
CA LEU A 276 3.91 30.82 17.30
C LEU A 276 4.21 31.62 18.58
N GLN A 277 3.37 32.60 18.88
CA GLN A 277 3.52 33.51 20.02
C GLN A 277 2.73 33.07 21.25
N HIS A 278 2.11 31.89 21.25
CA HIS A 278 1.25 31.47 22.34
C HIS A 278 2.05 31.40 23.66
N PRO A 279 1.61 32.03 24.76
CA PRO A 279 2.43 32.23 25.97
C PRO A 279 2.87 30.92 26.63
N VAL A 280 2.03 29.88 26.57
CA VAL A 280 2.34 28.54 27.10
C VAL A 280 2.88 27.60 26.02
N LEU A 281 2.08 27.38 24.98
CA LEU A 281 2.36 26.37 23.96
C LEU A 281 3.51 26.75 23.02
N GLY A 282 3.76 28.04 22.79
CA GLY A 282 4.85 28.51 21.92
C GLY A 282 6.22 28.03 22.39
N ALA A 283 6.43 27.94 23.71
CA ALA A 283 7.67 27.43 24.30
C ALA A 283 7.91 25.93 24.08
N LEU A 284 6.85 25.15 23.79
CA LEU A 284 6.92 23.71 23.56
C LEU A 284 7.14 23.37 22.08
N LEU A 285 7.01 24.34 21.18
CA LEU A 285 7.16 24.13 19.75
C LEU A 285 8.59 23.74 19.38
N ASP A 286 8.73 23.03 18.27
CA ASP A 286 10.03 22.82 17.64
C ASP A 286 10.67 24.18 17.30
N ARG A 287 11.84 24.46 17.88
CA ARG A 287 12.47 25.78 17.83
C ARG A 287 12.89 26.16 16.43
N ASP A 288 13.46 25.20 15.70
CA ASP A 288 13.92 25.46 14.33
C ASP A 288 12.74 25.65 13.38
N TRP A 289 11.62 24.95 13.62
CA TRP A 289 10.40 25.10 12.85
C TRP A 289 9.80 26.48 13.09
N ALA A 290 9.63 26.84 14.36
CA ALA A 290 9.06 28.12 14.75
C ALA A 290 9.90 29.28 14.17
N ARG A 291 11.23 29.19 14.24
CA ARG A 291 12.14 30.18 13.66
C ARG A 291 12.02 30.26 12.14
N LEU A 292 11.98 29.11 11.44
CA LEU A 292 11.80 29.06 9.98
C LEU A 292 10.48 29.70 9.55
N ILE A 293 9.36 29.30 10.15
CA ILE A 293 8.04 29.83 9.78
C ILE A 293 7.93 31.31 10.11
N SER A 294 8.46 31.75 11.27
CA SER A 294 8.44 33.17 11.64
C SER A 294 9.24 34.02 10.64
N ARG A 295 10.40 33.53 10.18
CA ARG A 295 11.19 34.20 9.13
C ARG A 295 10.41 34.29 7.83
N LEU A 296 9.91 33.16 7.32
CA LEU A 296 9.15 33.12 6.07
C LEU A 296 7.96 34.09 6.08
N LEU A 297 7.19 34.14 7.18
CA LEU A 297 6.05 35.06 7.33
C LEU A 297 6.46 36.55 7.38
N GLY A 298 7.65 36.85 7.89
CA GLY A 298 8.21 38.19 7.94
C GLY A 298 8.90 38.63 6.65
N GLU A 299 9.32 37.67 5.82
CA GLU A 299 10.10 37.86 4.60
C GLU A 299 9.29 37.33 3.39
N GLU A 300 9.72 36.23 2.76
CA GLU A 300 9.26 35.85 1.42
C GLU A 300 7.76 35.51 1.35
N LEU A 301 7.21 34.76 2.32
CA LEU A 301 5.75 34.54 2.38
C LEU A 301 5.01 35.83 2.70
N GLY A 302 5.59 36.71 3.49
CA GLY A 302 5.01 38.03 3.80
C GLY A 302 4.77 38.84 2.52
N GLU A 303 5.79 38.92 1.66
CA GLU A 303 5.72 39.60 0.37
C GLU A 303 4.77 38.90 -0.62
N LEU A 304 4.83 37.57 -0.73
CA LEU A 304 3.92 36.80 -1.60
C LEU A 304 2.45 36.96 -1.20
N ILE A 305 2.17 37.02 0.11
CA ILE A 305 0.82 37.29 0.64
C ILE A 305 0.35 38.69 0.23
N GLN A 306 1.20 39.72 0.39
CA GLN A 306 0.86 41.10 0.01
C GLN A 306 0.63 41.24 -1.49
N ALA A 307 1.42 40.53 -2.30
CA ALA A 307 1.31 40.48 -3.75
C ALA A 307 0.19 39.54 -4.24
N ARG A 308 -0.57 38.90 -3.34
CA ARG A 308 -1.65 37.94 -3.62
C ARG A 308 -1.24 36.78 -4.53
N GLN A 309 0.01 36.32 -4.37
CA GLN A 309 0.59 35.21 -5.14
C GLN A 309 0.32 33.83 -4.52
N GLY A 310 -0.43 33.80 -3.42
CA GLY A 310 -0.78 32.58 -2.72
C GLY A 310 -1.44 32.87 -1.39
N PHE A 311 -1.77 31.80 -0.66
CA PHE A 311 -2.36 31.93 0.67
C PHE A 311 -2.07 30.75 1.58
N LEU A 312 -2.15 31.03 2.88
CA LEU A 312 -2.11 30.01 3.92
C LEU A 312 -3.44 29.29 4.03
N LEU A 313 -3.38 27.97 4.22
CA LEU A 313 -4.52 27.18 4.68
C LEU A 313 -4.12 26.33 5.89
N ARG A 314 -5.14 25.91 6.63
CA ARG A 314 -5.03 24.85 7.61
C ARG A 314 -5.99 23.72 7.28
N VAL A 315 -5.47 22.51 7.06
CA VAL A 315 -6.21 21.37 6.51
C VAL A 315 -6.02 20.10 7.33
N GLY A 316 -6.98 19.19 7.21
CA GLY A 316 -6.91 17.87 7.83
C GLY A 316 -7.32 17.85 9.31
N HIS A 317 -7.14 16.68 9.92
CA HIS A 317 -7.47 16.46 11.33
C HIS A 317 -6.59 17.30 12.24
N HIS A 318 -7.12 17.60 13.42
CA HIS A 318 -6.40 18.35 14.46
C HIS A 318 -5.99 19.78 14.06
N SER A 319 -6.59 20.31 13.00
CA SER A 319 -6.58 21.75 12.67
C SER A 319 -7.16 22.63 13.78
N GLY A 320 -7.82 22.05 14.79
CA GLY A 320 -8.43 22.79 15.89
C GLY A 320 -9.80 23.37 15.51
N ALA A 321 -10.65 23.57 16.51
CA ALA A 321 -12.01 24.08 16.28
C ALA A 321 -11.97 25.50 15.71
N GLU A 322 -11.00 26.30 16.13
CA GLU A 322 -10.82 27.69 15.72
C GLU A 322 -10.57 27.83 14.21
N SER A 323 -9.89 26.87 13.59
CA SER A 323 -9.57 26.92 12.16
C SER A 323 -10.64 26.31 11.25
N VAL A 324 -11.71 25.75 11.82
CA VAL A 324 -12.86 25.14 11.10
C VAL A 324 -14.20 25.78 11.48
N THR A 325 -14.17 26.87 12.24
CA THR A 325 -15.35 27.64 12.68
C THR A 325 -15.11 29.14 12.56
N LEU A 326 -16.18 29.91 12.44
CA LEU A 326 -16.11 31.36 12.25
C LEU A 326 -15.83 32.08 13.58
N GLY A 327 -14.87 33.01 13.58
CA GLY A 327 -14.61 33.95 14.68
C GLY A 327 -15.83 34.77 15.05
N GLY A 328 -15.86 35.23 16.30
CA GLY A 328 -17.00 35.96 16.88
C GLY A 328 -18.24 35.09 17.19
N LEU A 329 -18.46 34.00 16.46
CA LEU A 329 -19.68 33.17 16.54
C LEU A 329 -19.46 31.78 17.17
N ARG A 330 -18.22 31.46 17.59
CA ARG A 330 -17.85 30.13 18.09
C ARG A 330 -18.57 29.82 19.42
N SER A 331 -19.23 28.67 19.45
CA SER A 331 -19.84 28.10 20.67
C SER A 331 -19.37 26.66 20.84
N ILE A 332 -18.16 26.50 21.38
CA ILE A 332 -17.49 25.20 21.53
C ILE A 332 -17.87 24.57 22.86
N LYS A 333 -18.48 23.38 22.83
CA LYS A 333 -18.82 22.62 24.03
C LYS A 333 -17.56 22.05 24.69
N ILE A 334 -17.24 22.54 25.88
CA ILE A 334 -16.14 22.07 26.73
C ILE A 334 -16.72 21.20 27.85
N LEU A 335 -16.24 19.97 27.96
CA LEU A 335 -16.68 19.04 29.01
C LEU A 335 -15.96 19.38 30.33
N GLY A 336 -16.73 19.51 31.41
CA GLY A 336 -16.25 19.71 32.78
C GLY A 336 -16.27 18.42 33.59
N PRO A 337 -15.93 18.45 34.89
CA PRO A 337 -15.97 17.27 35.75
C PRO A 337 -17.39 16.69 35.88
N ARG A 338 -17.48 15.41 36.28
CA ARG A 338 -18.78 14.83 36.66
C ARG A 338 -19.16 15.30 38.04
N VAL A 339 -20.36 15.87 38.17
CA VAL A 339 -20.95 16.30 39.45
C VAL A 339 -22.25 15.52 39.61
N ASN A 340 -22.40 14.80 40.73
CA ASN A 340 -23.56 13.95 41.02
C ASN A 340 -23.89 12.95 39.88
N GLY A 341 -22.85 12.33 39.31
CA GLY A 341 -23.00 11.36 38.21
C GLY A 341 -23.31 11.96 36.83
N ARG A 342 -23.53 13.29 36.72
CA ARG A 342 -23.79 13.97 35.44
C ARG A 342 -22.54 14.71 34.95
N GLN A 343 -22.27 14.59 33.65
CA GLN A 343 -21.20 15.35 33.00
C GLN A 343 -21.58 16.82 32.91
N THR A 344 -20.81 17.70 33.54
CA THR A 344 -20.98 19.15 33.35
C THR A 344 -20.38 19.57 32.01
N PHE A 345 -20.86 20.69 31.46
CA PHE A 345 -20.30 21.29 30.25
C PHE A 345 -20.54 22.79 30.24
N ASP A 346 -19.72 23.49 29.48
CA ASP A 346 -19.78 24.94 29.26
C ASP A 346 -19.50 25.23 27.77
N PHE A 347 -20.03 26.32 27.23
CA PHE A 347 -19.79 26.73 25.85
C PHE A 347 -18.82 27.91 25.82
N ARG A 348 -17.73 27.77 25.05
CA ARG A 348 -16.66 28.76 24.99
C ARG A 348 -16.30 29.15 23.56
N PRO A 349 -15.74 30.35 23.35
CA PRO A 349 -15.27 30.77 22.02
C PRO A 349 -13.99 30.05 21.59
N ASN A 350 -13.21 29.52 22.54
CA ASN A 350 -11.90 28.89 22.30
C ASN A 350 -11.82 27.52 22.97
N THR A 351 -11.06 26.58 22.38
CA THR A 351 -10.76 25.30 23.04
C THR A 351 -9.80 25.49 24.21
N THR A 352 -9.85 24.59 25.19
CA THR A 352 -8.92 24.57 26.34
C THR A 352 -7.64 23.79 26.06
N GLU A 353 -7.67 22.92 25.05
CA GLU A 353 -6.58 22.04 24.64
C GLU A 353 -6.39 22.08 23.13
N LYS A 354 -5.17 21.74 22.70
CA LYS A 354 -4.81 21.62 21.30
C LYS A 354 -3.92 20.41 21.08
N ARG A 355 -4.11 19.72 19.96
CA ARG A 355 -3.27 18.58 19.59
C ARG A 355 -2.05 18.98 18.75
N TYR A 356 -0.95 18.30 19.00
CA TYR A 356 0.34 18.48 18.34
C TYR A 356 0.91 17.16 17.86
N ALA A 357 1.66 17.22 16.76
CA ALA A 357 2.52 16.12 16.33
C ALA A 357 3.76 16.09 17.22
N SER A 358 4.15 14.89 17.65
CA SER A 358 5.38 14.67 18.40
C SER A 358 6.06 13.38 17.99
N LEU A 359 7.40 13.43 17.99
CA LEU A 359 8.25 12.25 17.82
C LEU A 359 8.48 11.51 19.14
N THR A 360 8.08 12.10 20.27
CA THR A 360 8.25 11.52 21.61
C THR A 360 6.90 11.28 22.28
N ARG A 361 6.89 10.33 23.22
CA ARG A 361 5.66 9.96 23.93
C ARG A 361 5.22 11.02 24.94
N ALA A 362 6.17 11.72 25.56
CA ALA A 362 5.90 12.76 26.55
C ALA A 362 5.57 14.11 25.88
N GLY A 363 6.24 14.40 24.77
CA GLY A 363 6.02 15.64 24.02
C GLY A 363 6.24 16.89 24.86
N ASP A 364 7.27 16.90 25.69
CA ASP A 364 7.63 18.04 26.54
C ASP A 364 8.28 19.18 25.74
N SER A 365 8.70 18.90 24.51
CA SER A 365 9.25 19.86 23.56
C SER A 365 9.19 19.29 22.12
N GLY A 366 9.61 20.08 21.14
CA GLY A 366 9.68 19.64 19.74
C GLY A 366 8.31 19.44 19.09
N LEU A 367 7.29 20.14 19.59
CA LEU A 367 5.92 19.99 19.10
C LEU A 367 5.72 20.72 17.77
N LEU A 368 5.00 20.07 16.86
CA LEU A 368 4.61 20.66 15.60
C LEU A 368 3.08 20.78 15.54
N PRO A 369 2.52 21.96 15.22
CA PRO A 369 1.08 22.08 15.02
C PRO A 369 0.66 21.31 13.76
N PHE A 370 -0.56 20.79 13.71
CA PHE A 370 -1.05 20.09 12.52
C PHE A 370 -1.64 21.05 11.47
N GLY A 371 -1.44 20.69 10.21
CA GLY A 371 -2.30 21.07 9.09
C GLY A 371 -1.90 22.32 8.31
N TRP A 372 -0.80 23.00 8.64
CA TRP A 372 -0.41 24.24 7.97
C TRP A 372 0.19 23.96 6.60
N ILE A 373 -0.36 24.59 5.56
CA ILE A 373 0.14 24.51 4.19
C ILE A 373 0.21 25.90 3.55
N TRP A 374 1.11 26.06 2.58
CA TRP A 374 1.17 27.20 1.68
C TRP A 374 0.66 26.77 0.31
N VAL A 375 -0.34 27.49 -0.21
CA VAL A 375 -0.85 27.34 -1.57
C VAL A 375 -0.25 28.44 -2.42
N ASP A 376 0.57 28.04 -3.38
CA ASP A 376 1.34 28.93 -4.24
C ASP A 376 0.74 28.93 -5.65
N ALA A 377 0.47 30.12 -6.21
CA ALA A 377 0.10 30.31 -7.61
C ALA A 377 0.90 31.47 -8.21
N CYS A 378 2.16 31.57 -7.81
CA CYS A 378 3.04 32.68 -8.09
C CYS A 378 3.30 32.88 -9.59
N ASP A 379 3.24 34.13 -10.02
CA ASP A 379 3.62 34.56 -11.37
C ASP A 379 5.14 34.63 -11.55
N ASP A 380 5.58 34.82 -12.81
CA ASP A 380 7.00 34.87 -13.15
C ASP A 380 7.76 36.02 -12.44
N ARG A 381 7.07 37.11 -12.07
CA ARG A 381 7.72 38.27 -11.43
C ARG A 381 8.11 37.96 -10.00
N HIS A 382 7.29 37.19 -9.29
CA HIS A 382 7.51 36.83 -7.88
C HIS A 382 8.13 35.43 -7.72
N ARG A 383 8.42 34.73 -8.83
CA ARG A 383 9.00 33.37 -8.86
C ARG A 383 10.23 33.21 -7.95
N HIS A 384 11.09 34.22 -7.91
CA HIS A 384 12.28 34.24 -7.05
C HIS A 384 11.96 34.13 -5.55
N LEU A 385 10.85 34.72 -5.09
CA LEU A 385 10.37 34.59 -3.71
C LEU A 385 9.84 33.18 -3.46
N SER A 386 9.05 32.62 -4.39
CA SER A 386 8.56 31.24 -4.29
C SER A 386 9.72 30.23 -4.27
N ASP A 387 10.75 30.43 -5.10
CA ASP A 387 11.97 29.62 -5.10
C ASP A 387 12.71 29.70 -3.77
N ALA A 388 12.83 30.90 -3.19
CA ALA A 388 13.45 31.08 -1.88
C ALA A 388 12.67 30.35 -0.77
N VAL A 389 11.33 30.44 -0.75
CA VAL A 389 10.48 29.67 0.17
C VAL A 389 10.75 28.18 0.00
N GLN A 390 10.69 27.67 -1.23
CA GLN A 390 10.91 26.26 -1.53
C GLN A 390 12.32 25.79 -1.13
N GLN A 391 13.35 26.61 -1.34
CA GLN A 391 14.72 26.31 -0.93
C GLN A 391 14.84 26.22 0.59
N GLN A 392 14.24 27.15 1.33
CA GLN A 392 14.30 27.16 2.80
C GLN A 392 13.55 25.96 3.41
N LEU A 393 12.35 25.65 2.90
CA LEU A 393 11.60 24.45 3.30
C LEU A 393 12.40 23.18 2.95
N GLY A 394 12.89 23.11 1.72
CA GLY A 394 13.68 21.99 1.20
C GLY A 394 14.98 21.75 1.94
N ALA A 395 15.61 22.80 2.50
CA ALA A 395 16.79 22.68 3.35
C ALA A 395 16.47 21.99 4.69
N ARG A 396 15.35 22.33 5.31
CA ARG A 396 14.90 21.68 6.56
C ARG A 396 14.52 20.22 6.34
N SER A 397 13.82 19.92 5.26
CA SER A 397 13.36 18.55 4.96
C SER A 397 14.36 17.69 4.18
N ARG A 398 15.56 18.20 3.88
CA ARG A 398 16.56 17.53 3.01
C ARG A 398 16.84 16.09 3.45
N LEU A 399 17.28 15.90 4.70
CA LEU A 399 17.65 14.58 5.21
C LEU A 399 16.48 13.58 5.16
N LEU A 400 15.27 14.06 5.44
CA LEU A 400 14.05 13.25 5.38
C LEU A 400 13.75 12.81 3.94
N ARG A 401 13.86 13.73 2.97
CA ARG A 401 13.61 13.46 1.54
C ARG A 401 14.66 12.53 0.95
N GLU A 402 15.94 12.76 1.23
CA GLU A 402 17.05 11.90 0.80
C GLU A 402 16.89 10.49 1.36
N ALA A 403 16.67 10.36 2.69
CA ALA A 403 16.44 9.05 3.30
C ALA A 403 15.20 8.34 2.73
N HIS A 404 14.15 9.07 2.36
CA HIS A 404 12.98 8.49 1.72
C HIS A 404 13.27 7.99 0.31
N GLN A 405 13.99 8.79 -0.49
CA GLN A 405 14.39 8.44 -1.83
C GLN A 405 15.24 7.16 -1.83
N ASP A 406 16.22 7.08 -0.94
CA ASP A 406 17.08 5.90 -0.78
C ASP A 406 16.26 4.66 -0.38
N ARG A 407 15.27 4.80 0.51
CA ARG A 407 14.37 3.71 0.87
C ARG A 407 13.55 3.22 -0.31
N LEU A 408 12.98 4.13 -1.11
CA LEU A 408 12.21 3.75 -2.29
C LEU A 408 13.05 3.03 -3.34
N LEU A 409 14.30 3.46 -3.53
CA LEU A 409 15.24 2.79 -4.43
C LEU A 409 15.50 1.35 -3.95
N ARG A 410 15.89 1.17 -2.69
CA ARG A 410 16.12 -0.17 -2.11
C ARG A 410 14.89 -1.06 -2.20
N LEU A 411 13.72 -0.54 -1.83
CA LEU A 411 12.47 -1.30 -1.88
C LEU A 411 12.12 -1.75 -3.30
N ARG A 412 12.34 -0.90 -4.30
CA ARG A 412 12.12 -1.26 -5.72
C ARG A 412 13.10 -2.32 -6.20
N GLU A 413 14.38 -2.22 -5.81
CA GLU A 413 15.39 -3.22 -6.13
C GLU A 413 15.02 -4.59 -5.52
N GLU A 414 14.64 -4.61 -4.24
CA GLU A 414 14.19 -5.82 -3.54
C GLU A 414 12.93 -6.43 -4.17
N GLN A 415 11.96 -5.60 -4.55
CA GLN A 415 10.75 -6.05 -5.24
C GLN A 415 11.05 -6.61 -6.63
N ALA A 416 11.94 -5.98 -7.39
CA ALA A 416 12.35 -6.46 -8.71
C ALA A 416 13.07 -7.81 -8.61
N GLN A 417 13.99 -7.97 -7.65
CA GLN A 417 14.68 -9.23 -7.40
C GLN A 417 13.70 -10.35 -7.00
N ARG A 418 12.72 -10.06 -6.15
CA ARG A 418 11.67 -11.01 -5.76
C ARG A 418 10.79 -11.41 -6.95
N ALA A 419 10.36 -10.45 -7.76
CA ALA A 419 9.56 -10.71 -8.94
C ALA A 419 10.31 -11.58 -9.97
N GLU A 420 11.60 -11.33 -10.17
CA GLU A 420 12.45 -12.14 -11.05
C GLU A 420 12.60 -13.58 -10.50
N ALA A 421 12.88 -13.73 -9.20
CA ALA A 421 12.98 -15.04 -8.56
C ALA A 421 11.67 -15.83 -8.65
N ALA A 422 10.53 -15.18 -8.42
CA ALA A 422 9.21 -15.79 -8.55
C ALA A 422 8.92 -16.21 -10.00
N ALA A 423 9.26 -15.37 -10.98
CA ALA A 423 9.11 -15.69 -12.40
C ALA A 423 10.01 -16.85 -12.84
N ASN A 424 11.22 -16.96 -12.30
CA ASN A 424 12.11 -18.10 -12.54
C ASN A 424 11.52 -19.39 -11.97
N LEU A 425 11.09 -19.38 -10.72
CA LEU A 425 10.47 -20.55 -10.08
C LEU A 425 9.18 -20.97 -10.79
N ALA A 426 8.35 -20.01 -11.24
CA ALA A 426 7.14 -20.31 -12.00
C ALA A 426 7.47 -20.97 -13.35
N ARG A 427 8.49 -20.48 -14.06
CA ARG A 427 8.98 -21.09 -15.31
C ARG A 427 9.50 -22.51 -15.09
N GLU A 428 10.26 -22.76 -14.02
CA GLU A 428 10.74 -24.10 -13.69
C GLU A 428 9.59 -25.06 -13.36
N LYS A 429 8.60 -24.63 -12.57
CA LYS A 429 7.40 -25.43 -12.27
C LYS A 429 6.60 -25.74 -13.52
N GLN A 430 6.40 -24.76 -14.41
CA GLN A 430 5.71 -24.96 -15.68
C GLN A 430 6.47 -25.92 -16.60
N ALA A 431 7.80 -25.78 -16.70
CA ALA A 431 8.64 -26.68 -17.49
C ALA A 431 8.58 -28.12 -16.96
N ARG A 432 8.63 -28.29 -15.63
CA ARG A 432 8.50 -29.61 -15.00
C ARG A 432 7.12 -30.22 -15.23
N ALA A 433 6.05 -29.45 -15.03
CA ALA A 433 4.69 -29.93 -15.27
C ALA A 433 4.46 -30.28 -16.75
N ALA A 434 5.03 -29.50 -17.67
CA ALA A 434 4.97 -29.79 -19.11
C ALA A 434 5.76 -31.06 -19.46
N ALA A 435 6.94 -31.27 -18.86
CA ALA A 435 7.71 -32.50 -19.03
C ALA A 435 6.95 -33.73 -18.50
N GLU A 436 6.38 -33.65 -17.30
CA GLU A 436 5.56 -34.72 -16.71
C GLU A 436 4.32 -35.03 -17.58
N CYS A 437 3.65 -34.00 -18.12
CA CYS A 437 2.53 -34.18 -19.06
C CYS A 437 2.97 -34.81 -20.39
N ALA A 438 4.13 -34.40 -20.93
CA ALA A 438 4.67 -34.97 -22.17
C ALA A 438 5.08 -36.43 -21.99
N GLU A 439 5.70 -36.78 -20.87
CA GLU A 439 6.03 -38.16 -20.53
C GLU A 439 4.76 -39.02 -20.37
N ALA A 440 3.74 -38.52 -19.67
CA ALA A 440 2.46 -39.20 -19.51
C ALA A 440 1.74 -39.39 -20.86
N ALA A 441 1.75 -38.38 -21.74
CA ALA A 441 1.18 -38.47 -23.08
C ALA A 441 1.94 -39.50 -23.95
N ALA A 442 3.28 -39.48 -23.92
CA ALA A 442 4.10 -40.43 -24.65
C ALA A 442 3.94 -41.87 -24.13
N GLU A 443 3.75 -42.06 -22.83
CA GLU A 443 3.42 -43.36 -22.24
C GLU A 443 2.02 -43.82 -22.65
N GLN A 444 1.03 -42.91 -22.61
CA GLN A 444 -0.33 -43.23 -23.03
C GLN A 444 -0.41 -43.57 -24.53
N GLU A 445 0.36 -42.87 -25.37
CA GLU A 445 0.46 -43.16 -26.80
C GLU A 445 1.13 -44.51 -27.05
N ARG A 446 2.21 -44.82 -26.33
CA ARG A 446 2.82 -46.17 -26.34
C ARG A 446 1.83 -47.25 -25.90
N GLN A 447 1.08 -47.02 -24.83
CA GLN A 447 0.06 -47.95 -24.35
C GLN A 447 -1.10 -48.11 -25.33
N ARG A 448 -1.57 -47.03 -25.96
CA ARG A 448 -2.59 -47.08 -27.02
C ARG A 448 -2.08 -47.84 -28.24
N GLY A 449 -0.83 -47.61 -28.64
CA GLY A 449 -0.15 -48.39 -29.67
C GLY A 449 -0.20 -49.89 -29.32
N LEU A 450 0.32 -50.28 -28.16
CA LEU A 450 0.33 -51.68 -27.70
C LEU A 450 -1.07 -52.29 -27.53
N ALA A 451 -2.06 -51.52 -27.10
CA ALA A 451 -3.45 -51.96 -26.93
C ALA A 451 -4.17 -52.12 -28.27
N SER A 452 -3.87 -51.27 -29.26
CA SER A 452 -4.37 -51.39 -30.63
C SER A 452 -3.75 -52.56 -31.39
N MET A 453 -2.61 -53.06 -30.93
CA MET A 453 -1.94 -54.21 -31.53
C MET A 453 -2.65 -55.52 -31.17
N THR A 454 -2.90 -56.31 -32.21
CA THR A 454 -3.35 -57.69 -32.07
C THR A 454 -2.29 -58.55 -31.37
N ALA A 455 -2.67 -59.70 -30.83
CA ALA A 455 -1.73 -60.63 -30.17
C ALA A 455 -0.56 -61.03 -31.09
N ASN A 456 -0.81 -61.12 -32.39
CA ASN A 456 0.17 -61.44 -33.43
C ASN A 456 1.13 -60.27 -33.66
N GLN A 457 0.62 -59.04 -33.77
CA GLN A 457 1.45 -57.84 -33.93
C GLN A 457 2.37 -57.61 -32.73
N ARG A 458 1.91 -57.86 -31.50
CA ARG A 458 2.78 -57.79 -30.30
C ARG A 458 3.92 -58.81 -30.35
N ARG A 459 3.67 -59.99 -30.91
CA ARG A 459 4.70 -61.04 -31.07
C ARG A 459 5.74 -60.67 -32.13
N ILE A 460 5.33 -59.97 -33.20
CA ILE A 460 6.23 -59.40 -34.20
C ILE A 460 7.10 -58.29 -33.60
N GLU A 461 6.53 -57.35 -32.83
CA GLU A 461 7.31 -56.28 -32.19
C GLU A 461 8.25 -56.80 -31.10
N ALA A 462 7.84 -57.79 -30.29
CA ALA A 462 8.72 -58.45 -29.33
C ALA A 462 9.93 -59.08 -30.04
N PHE A 463 9.71 -59.75 -31.18
CA PHE A 463 10.79 -60.30 -32.00
C PHE A 463 11.74 -59.21 -32.54
N LYS A 464 11.21 -58.09 -33.06
CA LYS A 464 12.03 -56.96 -33.52
C LYS A 464 12.86 -56.37 -32.38
N SER A 465 12.27 -56.16 -31.22
CA SER A 465 12.94 -55.62 -30.03
C SER A 465 14.06 -56.54 -29.54
N ASP A 466 13.79 -57.84 -29.41
CA ASP A 466 14.77 -58.83 -28.97
C ASP A 466 15.96 -58.91 -29.94
N PHE A 467 15.70 -58.90 -31.25
CA PHE A 467 16.77 -58.98 -32.25
C PHE A 467 17.53 -57.67 -32.42
N ALA A 468 16.89 -56.51 -32.21
CA ALA A 468 17.58 -55.23 -32.17
C ALA A 468 18.54 -55.15 -30.98
N ALA A 469 18.08 -55.51 -29.77
CA ALA A 469 18.93 -55.57 -28.58
C ALA A 469 20.08 -56.58 -28.74
N ARG A 470 19.80 -57.72 -29.36
CA ARG A 470 20.80 -58.74 -29.65
C ARG A 470 21.85 -58.26 -30.66
N ALA A 471 21.43 -57.54 -31.71
CA ALA A 471 22.34 -56.95 -32.69
C ALA A 471 23.30 -55.92 -32.05
N GLU A 472 22.77 -55.07 -31.17
CA GLU A 472 23.56 -54.13 -30.36
C GLU A 472 24.56 -54.85 -29.44
N GLN A 473 24.11 -55.90 -28.73
CA GLN A 473 24.97 -56.69 -27.85
C GLN A 473 26.13 -57.34 -28.62
N LEU A 474 25.87 -57.79 -29.85
CA LEU A 474 26.87 -58.45 -30.68
C LEU A 474 27.82 -57.46 -31.37
N ARG A 475 27.51 -56.15 -31.40
CA ARG A 475 28.30 -55.06 -32.00
C ARG A 475 28.82 -55.43 -33.40
N GLY A 476 27.93 -55.94 -34.26
CA GLY A 476 28.24 -56.34 -35.63
C GLY A 476 28.87 -57.74 -35.79
N LYS A 477 29.08 -58.49 -34.72
CA LYS A 477 29.39 -59.93 -34.79
C LYS A 477 28.10 -60.71 -35.04
N LEU A 478 28.19 -61.82 -35.76
CA LEU A 478 27.04 -62.67 -36.07
C LEU A 478 27.15 -63.99 -35.32
N VAL A 479 26.04 -64.45 -34.72
CA VAL A 479 25.94 -65.78 -34.12
C VAL A 479 25.83 -66.84 -35.22
N ASN A 480 26.35 -68.05 -34.97
CA ASN A 480 26.29 -69.13 -35.95
C ASN A 480 24.84 -69.55 -36.22
N ALA A 481 24.57 -69.99 -37.45
CA ALA A 481 23.29 -70.57 -37.83
C ALA A 481 22.92 -71.76 -36.93
N ASN A 482 21.62 -71.96 -36.70
CA ASN A 482 21.02 -73.04 -35.90
C ASN A 482 21.16 -72.90 -34.37
N GLY A 483 21.58 -71.72 -33.89
CA GLY A 483 21.47 -71.36 -32.48
C GLY A 483 20.05 -70.92 -32.07
N GLU A 484 19.90 -70.54 -30.80
CA GLU A 484 18.64 -70.10 -30.21
C GLU A 484 17.99 -68.94 -30.97
N ASP A 485 18.78 -67.96 -31.42
CA ASP A 485 18.29 -66.82 -32.21
C ASP A 485 17.76 -67.29 -33.58
N HIS A 486 18.37 -68.30 -34.21
CA HIS A 486 17.81 -68.89 -35.44
C HIS A 486 16.48 -69.62 -35.18
N ALA A 487 16.38 -70.33 -34.04
CA ALA A 487 15.17 -71.04 -33.64
C ALA A 487 13.99 -70.09 -33.34
N LYS A 488 14.25 -68.92 -32.73
CA LYS A 488 13.22 -67.89 -32.48
C LYS A 488 12.63 -67.35 -33.78
N ALA A 489 13.45 -67.11 -34.80
CA ALA A 489 12.98 -66.68 -36.12
C ALA A 489 12.15 -67.77 -36.82
N LYS A 490 12.55 -69.04 -36.67
CA LYS A 490 11.79 -70.18 -37.19
C LYS A 490 10.44 -70.36 -36.50
N ALA A 491 10.39 -70.17 -35.17
CA ALA A 491 9.16 -70.22 -34.41
C ALA A 491 8.19 -69.11 -34.83
N LEU A 492 8.68 -67.87 -34.97
CA LEU A 492 7.84 -66.75 -35.45
C LEU A 492 7.30 -67.01 -36.87
N ALA A 493 8.13 -67.49 -37.80
CA ALA A 493 7.69 -67.83 -39.15
C ALA A 493 6.65 -68.97 -39.17
N GLY A 494 6.80 -69.96 -38.28
CA GLY A 494 5.87 -71.07 -38.13
C GLY A 494 4.50 -70.63 -37.60
N ASP A 495 4.49 -69.84 -36.53
CA ASP A 495 3.26 -69.31 -35.94
C ASP A 495 2.54 -68.34 -36.88
N ALA A 496 3.32 -67.53 -37.61
CA ALA A 496 2.78 -66.58 -38.57
C ALA A 496 1.97 -67.24 -39.68
N ALA A 497 2.24 -68.49 -40.05
CA ALA A 497 1.52 -69.18 -41.13
C ALA A 497 -0.01 -69.21 -40.94
N ALA A 498 -0.51 -69.14 -39.70
CA ALA A 498 -1.94 -69.14 -39.37
C ALA A 498 -2.55 -67.73 -39.20
N TRP A 499 -1.80 -66.66 -39.41
CA TRP A 499 -2.23 -65.28 -39.14
C TRP A 499 -2.95 -64.63 -40.35
N PRO A 500 -3.71 -63.54 -40.13
CA PRO A 500 -4.22 -62.69 -41.21
C PRO A 500 -3.12 -62.24 -42.17
N GLN A 501 -3.44 -62.09 -43.46
CA GLN A 501 -2.49 -61.79 -44.53
C GLN A 501 -1.57 -60.59 -44.22
N ALA A 502 -2.14 -59.50 -43.73
CA ALA A 502 -1.37 -58.29 -43.39
C ALA A 502 -0.31 -58.56 -42.30
N GLU A 503 -0.59 -59.44 -41.34
CA GLU A 503 0.31 -59.77 -40.24
C GLU A 503 1.35 -60.83 -40.64
N ARG A 504 1.01 -61.73 -41.55
CA ARG A 504 1.96 -62.66 -42.19
C ARG A 504 3.07 -61.93 -42.93
N GLN A 505 2.67 -60.92 -43.71
CA GLN A 505 3.59 -60.08 -44.45
C GLN A 505 4.50 -59.29 -43.49
N ALA A 506 3.93 -58.70 -42.44
CA ALA A 506 4.69 -57.97 -41.42
C ALA A 506 5.70 -58.86 -40.66
N ALA A 507 5.35 -60.11 -40.35
CA ALA A 507 6.24 -61.07 -39.72
C ALA A 507 7.40 -61.48 -40.64
N ALA A 508 7.11 -61.72 -41.93
CA ALA A 508 8.13 -62.02 -42.92
C ALA A 508 9.11 -60.86 -43.10
N ASP A 509 8.61 -59.62 -43.15
CA ASP A 509 9.44 -58.41 -43.27
C ASP A 509 10.34 -58.22 -42.04
N ALA A 510 9.81 -58.45 -40.83
CA ALA A 510 10.59 -58.38 -39.59
C ALA A 510 11.73 -59.40 -39.57
N ILE A 511 11.46 -60.65 -39.96
CA ILE A 511 12.46 -61.73 -40.00
C ILE A 511 13.52 -61.41 -41.07
N GLU A 512 13.14 -60.99 -42.27
CA GLU A 512 14.11 -60.65 -43.32
C GLU A 512 15.01 -59.48 -42.95
N HIS A 513 14.48 -58.50 -42.22
CA HIS A 513 15.25 -57.33 -41.82
C HIS A 513 16.23 -57.61 -40.67
N TRP A 514 15.79 -58.36 -39.65
CA TRP A 514 16.55 -58.52 -38.40
C TRP A 514 17.39 -59.80 -38.30
N LEU A 515 16.95 -60.90 -38.91
CA LEU A 515 17.68 -62.17 -38.87
C LEU A 515 19.13 -62.08 -39.41
N PRO A 516 19.42 -61.47 -40.57
CA PRO A 516 20.78 -61.39 -41.10
C PRO A 516 21.70 -60.43 -40.31
N LYS A 517 21.13 -59.57 -39.46
CA LYS A 517 21.88 -58.66 -38.59
C LYS A 517 22.36 -59.32 -37.30
N VAL A 518 21.78 -60.46 -36.95
CA VAL A 518 22.07 -61.20 -35.70
C VAL A 518 22.70 -62.56 -36.00
N VAL A 519 22.19 -63.29 -36.99
CA VAL A 519 22.62 -64.67 -37.29
C VAL A 519 23.33 -64.69 -38.64
N ARG A 520 24.42 -65.46 -38.73
CA ARG A 520 25.16 -65.68 -39.98
C ARG A 520 24.37 -66.64 -40.88
N VAL A 521 23.51 -66.08 -41.72
CA VAL A 521 22.63 -66.81 -42.66
C VAL A 521 22.68 -66.21 -44.06
N ASP A 522 22.41 -67.02 -45.09
CA ASP A 522 22.10 -66.53 -46.43
C ASP A 522 20.59 -66.26 -46.54
N LEU A 523 20.22 -65.00 -46.76
CA LEU A 523 18.83 -64.57 -46.86
C LEU A 523 18.05 -65.30 -47.98
N LYS A 524 18.70 -65.67 -49.09
CA LYS A 524 18.05 -66.38 -50.20
C LYS A 524 17.68 -67.81 -49.79
N ASP A 525 18.51 -68.45 -48.97
CA ASP A 525 18.25 -69.79 -48.46
C ASP A 525 17.21 -69.78 -47.34
N GLU A 526 17.27 -68.80 -46.43
CA GLU A 526 16.30 -68.70 -45.34
C GLU A 526 14.90 -68.30 -45.83
N ARG A 527 14.79 -67.51 -46.90
CA ARG A 527 13.51 -67.26 -47.58
C ARG A 527 12.80 -68.55 -48.01
N LYS A 528 13.57 -69.54 -48.48
CA LYS A 528 13.03 -70.86 -48.89
C LYS A 528 12.75 -71.75 -47.68
N LYS A 529 13.67 -71.83 -46.72
CA LYS A 529 13.57 -72.70 -45.55
C LYS A 529 12.46 -72.29 -44.58
N LEU A 530 12.31 -70.99 -44.33
CA LEU A 530 11.28 -70.42 -43.46
C LEU A 530 9.97 -70.13 -44.21
N LYS A 531 9.91 -70.46 -45.51
CA LYS A 531 8.75 -70.23 -46.39
C LYS A 531 8.24 -68.78 -46.36
N LEU A 532 9.15 -67.80 -46.24
CA LEU A 532 8.79 -66.38 -46.13
C LEU A 532 8.06 -65.86 -47.38
N SER A 533 8.35 -66.43 -48.55
CA SER A 533 7.62 -66.15 -49.79
C SER A 533 6.16 -66.62 -49.74
N VAL A 534 5.86 -67.71 -49.02
CA VAL A 534 4.50 -68.23 -48.82
C VAL A 534 3.74 -67.38 -47.81
N LEU A 535 4.43 -66.87 -46.78
CA LEU A 535 3.82 -65.91 -45.84
C LEU A 535 3.42 -64.59 -46.52
N ARG A 536 4.07 -64.22 -47.63
CA ARG A 536 3.71 -63.05 -48.45
C ARG A 536 2.67 -63.34 -49.54
N ALA A 537 2.42 -64.61 -49.87
CA ALA A 537 1.52 -65.00 -50.93
C ALA A 537 0.15 -65.40 -50.37
N SER A 538 -0.88 -64.67 -50.81
CA SER A 538 -2.32 -64.85 -50.50
C SER A 538 -2.71 -64.74 -49.04
#